data_AF-A0A954PR82-F1
#
_entry.id   AF-A0A954PR82-F1
#
_cell.length_a   1.000
_cell.length_b   1.000
_cell.length_c   1.000
_cell.angle_alpha   90.00
_cell.angle_beta   90.00
_cell.angle_gamma   90.00
#
_symmetry.space_group_name_H-M   'P 1'
#
loop_
_entity.id
_entity.type
_entity.pdbx_description
1 polymer ?
#
loop_
_entity_poly.entity_id
_entity_poly.type
_entity_poly.pdbx_seq_one_letter_code
_entity_poly.pdbx_strand_id
1 'polypeptide(L)'
;MKRQTIITTVAAALFTTVLACSADNASAQGAGSWVNIGRGQAGAGASADGMLQIAKTRSSSNNGVDFGHGFALGAGPNGIAISNSIGIGGGNAGAAHNVQLNIGRNGTHLSHGGVVTQGDNRRVISGGQTGTYNGQVYGGSQSTGYGQNTKAYSKSHTQQWGGQVYQGQPSYGQPTYSQPSPYVTSTTPVRVFQNRGVRVFGR
;
A
#
# COMPACT_ATOMS: atom_id res chain seq x y z
N MET A 1 2.48 54.96 17.98
CA MET A 1 2.04 53.67 18.56
C MET A 1 3.15 53.13 19.43
N LYS A 2 2.86 52.75 20.69
CA LYS A 2 3.87 52.42 21.70
C LYS A 2 4.59 51.13 21.30
N ARG A 3 5.92 51.08 21.43
CA ARG A 3 6.77 49.90 21.07
C ARG A 3 6.24 48.58 21.63
N GLN A 4 5.53 48.62 22.76
CA GLN A 4 4.85 47.47 23.35
C GLN A 4 3.79 46.84 22.43
N THR A 5 3.01 47.61 21.68
CA THR A 5 1.94 47.10 20.80
C THR A 5 2.50 46.34 19.60
N ILE A 6 3.68 46.72 19.12
CA ILE A 6 4.36 46.08 17.98
C ILE A 6 4.94 44.72 18.41
N ILE A 7 5.50 44.63 19.61
CA ILE A 7 6.11 43.39 20.11
C ILE A 7 5.03 42.33 20.38
N THR A 8 3.87 42.70 20.92
CA THR A 8 2.76 41.75 21.14
C THR A 8 2.13 41.26 19.84
N THR A 9 2.02 42.12 18.82
CA THR A 9 1.46 41.70 17.52
C THR A 9 2.40 40.78 16.76
N VAL A 10 3.71 41.02 16.81
CA VAL A 10 4.72 40.14 16.21
C VAL A 10 4.78 38.80 16.94
N ALA A 11 4.76 38.79 18.27
CA ALA A 11 4.74 37.55 19.06
C ALA A 11 3.47 36.72 18.81
N ALA A 12 2.30 37.37 18.70
CA ALA A 12 1.05 36.69 18.37
C ALA A 12 1.03 36.11 16.94
N ALA A 13 1.62 36.82 15.97
CA ALA A 13 1.77 36.35 14.59
C ALA A 13 2.75 35.18 14.47
N LEU A 14 3.83 35.19 15.26
CA LEU A 14 4.79 34.09 15.34
C LEU A 14 4.17 32.85 15.98
N PHE A 15 3.36 33.04 17.03
CA PHE A 15 2.68 31.94 17.72
C PHE A 15 1.62 31.27 16.82
N THR A 16 0.85 32.05 16.04
CA THR A 16 -0.11 31.49 15.07
C THR A 16 0.56 30.82 13.88
N THR A 17 1.73 31.29 13.42
CA THR A 17 2.49 30.59 12.38
C THR A 17 3.08 29.28 12.88
N VAL A 18 3.57 29.22 14.13
CA VAL A 18 4.05 27.96 14.73
C VAL A 18 2.91 26.95 14.91
N LEU A 19 1.70 27.39 15.32
CA LEU A 19 0.52 26.51 15.39
C LEU A 19 -0.02 26.06 14.02
N ALA A 20 0.15 26.88 12.97
CA ALA A 20 -0.22 26.49 11.60
C ALA A 20 0.78 25.50 10.98
N CYS A 21 2.03 25.51 11.46
CA CYS A 21 3.08 24.56 11.05
C CYS A 21 3.06 23.24 11.83
N SER A 22 2.37 23.17 12.98
CA SER A 22 1.98 21.88 13.56
C SER A 22 0.80 21.30 12.78
N ALA A 23 1.04 20.93 11.52
CA ALA A 23 0.17 19.98 10.86
C ALA A 23 0.21 18.73 11.74
N ASP A 24 -0.90 18.42 12.41
CA ASP A 24 -1.11 17.09 12.94
C ASP A 24 -0.75 16.13 11.81
N ASN A 25 0.30 15.33 12.02
CA ASN A 25 0.57 14.18 11.18
C ASN A 25 -0.65 13.27 11.37
N ALA A 26 -1.71 13.56 10.62
CA ALA A 26 -2.97 12.84 10.72
C ALA A 26 -2.61 11.41 10.35
N SER A 27 -2.57 10.54 11.36
CA SER A 27 -2.05 9.17 11.29
C SER A 27 -2.45 8.55 9.95
N ALA A 28 -1.48 8.21 9.10
CA ALA A 28 -1.76 7.41 7.92
C ALA A 28 -2.47 6.14 8.41
N GLN A 29 -3.74 5.94 8.04
CA GLN A 29 -4.44 4.71 8.39
C GLN A 29 -3.97 3.63 7.44
N GLY A 30 -3.58 2.50 7.99
CA GLY A 30 -2.98 1.40 7.26
C GLY A 30 -3.46 0.05 7.78
N ALA A 31 -3.58 -0.92 6.89
CA ALA A 31 -3.84 -2.30 7.24
C ALA A 31 -3.09 -3.21 6.27
N GLY A 32 -2.36 -4.17 6.83
CA GLY A 32 -1.64 -5.21 6.10
C GLY A 32 -1.90 -6.58 6.69
N SER A 33 -1.98 -7.60 5.84
CA SER A 33 -2.08 -8.99 6.26
C SER A 33 -1.48 -9.90 5.22
N TRP A 34 -1.08 -11.09 5.65
CA TRP A 34 -0.54 -12.11 4.77
C TRP A 34 -0.72 -13.51 5.36
N VAL A 35 -0.64 -14.50 4.48
CA VAL A 35 -0.54 -15.93 4.79
C VAL A 35 0.55 -16.56 3.92
N ASN A 36 1.25 -17.54 4.48
CA ASN A 36 2.23 -18.38 3.79
C ASN A 36 2.00 -19.82 4.25
N ILE A 37 1.41 -20.64 3.38
CA ILE A 37 1.01 -21.99 3.68
C ILE A 37 1.86 -22.94 2.84
N GLY A 38 2.63 -23.79 3.49
CA GLY A 38 3.44 -24.86 2.91
C GLY A 38 3.16 -26.20 3.58
N ARG A 39 3.80 -27.28 3.14
CA ARG A 39 3.63 -28.60 3.77
C ARG A 39 4.16 -28.58 5.20
N GLY A 40 3.28 -28.74 6.19
CA GLY A 40 3.65 -28.70 7.61
C GLY A 40 4.10 -27.31 8.07
N GLN A 41 3.76 -26.27 7.31
CA GLN A 41 4.13 -24.89 7.59
C GLN A 41 2.92 -24.00 7.40
N ALA A 42 2.46 -23.37 8.48
CA ALA A 42 1.38 -22.42 8.46
C ALA A 42 1.86 -21.10 9.08
N GLY A 43 2.07 -20.09 8.23
CA GLY A 43 2.40 -18.73 8.65
C GLY A 43 1.27 -17.76 8.32
N ALA A 44 0.99 -16.83 9.24
CA ALA A 44 0.10 -15.71 9.02
C ALA A 44 0.60 -14.48 9.77
N GLY A 45 0.34 -13.29 9.23
CA GLY A 45 0.71 -12.01 9.84
C GLY A 45 -0.31 -10.92 9.56
N ALA A 46 -0.33 -9.91 10.42
CA ALA A 46 -1.19 -8.75 10.30
C ALA A 46 -0.52 -7.53 10.96
N SER A 47 -0.73 -6.35 10.40
CA SER A 47 -0.26 -5.06 10.92
C SER A 47 -1.31 -3.98 10.63
N ALA A 48 -1.46 -3.02 11.53
CA ALA A 48 -2.41 -1.92 11.38
C ALA A 48 -1.81 -0.61 11.90
N ASP A 49 -2.22 0.50 11.29
CA ASP A 49 -1.86 1.86 11.68
C ASP A 49 -3.14 2.71 11.77
N GLY A 50 -3.23 3.58 12.78
CA GLY A 50 -4.40 4.44 13.01
C GLY A 50 -4.65 4.75 14.48
N MET A 51 -5.70 5.52 14.78
CA MET A 51 -6.13 5.76 16.16
C MET A 51 -6.77 4.51 16.78
N LEU A 52 -7.54 3.77 15.99
CA LEU A 52 -8.10 2.47 16.36
C LEU A 52 -7.42 1.41 15.50
N GLN A 53 -6.84 0.41 16.15
CA GLN A 53 -6.07 -0.63 15.49
C GLN A 53 -6.49 -2.01 16.00
N ILE A 54 -6.72 -2.94 15.08
CA ILE A 54 -6.93 -4.35 15.37
C ILE A 54 -6.02 -5.12 14.42
N ALA A 55 -5.07 -5.87 14.96
CA ALA A 55 -4.28 -6.84 14.20
C ALA A 55 -4.45 -8.21 14.86
N LYS A 56 -5.02 -9.16 14.12
CA LYS A 56 -5.28 -10.52 14.58
C LYS A 56 -4.69 -11.51 13.60
N THR A 57 -4.07 -12.54 14.14
CA THR A 57 -3.44 -13.60 13.36
C THR A 57 -3.81 -14.95 13.95
N ARG A 58 -3.93 -15.94 13.09
CA ARG A 58 -4.10 -17.33 13.47
C ARG A 58 -3.36 -18.20 12.46
N SER A 59 -2.59 -19.15 12.95
CA SER A 59 -2.04 -20.22 12.13
C SER A 59 -2.14 -21.54 12.86
N SER A 60 -2.34 -22.62 12.11
CA SER A 60 -2.36 -23.97 12.65
C SER A 60 -1.95 -24.97 11.59
N SER A 61 -1.22 -26.01 12.00
CA SER A 61 -0.89 -27.16 11.17
C SER A 61 -1.32 -28.41 11.92
N ASN A 62 -2.42 -29.04 11.48
CA ASN A 62 -3.02 -30.19 12.16
C ASN A 62 -3.45 -31.24 11.14
N ASN A 63 -3.13 -32.52 11.39
CA ASN A 63 -3.56 -33.66 10.58
C ASN A 63 -3.31 -33.50 9.07
N GLY A 64 -2.16 -32.96 8.70
CA GLY A 64 -1.78 -32.74 7.29
C GLY A 64 -2.51 -31.58 6.60
N VAL A 65 -3.30 -30.79 7.35
CA VAL A 65 -3.96 -29.57 6.91
C VAL A 65 -3.32 -28.37 7.61
N ASP A 66 -2.84 -27.43 6.81
CA ASP A 66 -2.24 -26.18 7.21
C ASP A 66 -3.24 -25.04 6.95
N PHE A 67 -3.44 -24.17 7.93
CA PHE A 67 -4.35 -23.04 7.87
C PHE A 67 -3.67 -21.78 8.39
N GLY A 68 -3.89 -20.66 7.71
CA GLY A 68 -3.46 -19.34 8.14
C GLY A 68 -4.54 -18.30 7.90
N HIS A 69 -4.63 -17.35 8.81
CA HIS A 69 -5.52 -16.21 8.72
C HIS A 69 -4.85 -14.97 9.33
N GLY A 70 -4.82 -13.89 8.58
CA GLY A 70 -4.41 -12.57 9.02
C GLY A 70 -5.56 -11.59 8.83
N PHE A 71 -5.84 -10.77 9.83
CA PHE A 71 -6.82 -9.71 9.77
C PHE A 71 -6.25 -8.45 10.42
N ALA A 72 -6.29 -7.35 9.68
CA ALA A 72 -5.92 -6.04 10.16
C ALA A 72 -7.02 -5.03 9.87
N LEU A 73 -7.24 -4.13 10.82
CA LEU A 73 -8.08 -2.95 10.69
C LEU A 73 -7.33 -1.77 11.32
N GLY A 74 -7.10 -0.73 10.52
CA GLY A 74 -6.58 0.56 10.97
C GLY A 74 -7.63 1.62 10.68
N ALA A 75 -8.06 2.36 11.69
CA ALA A 75 -9.07 3.41 11.56
C ALA A 75 -8.64 4.68 12.27
N GLY A 76 -9.02 5.83 11.73
CA GLY A 76 -8.68 7.13 12.27
C GLY A 76 -9.26 8.27 11.45
N PRO A 77 -8.79 9.51 11.65
CA PRO A 77 -9.45 10.68 11.09
C PRO A 77 -9.48 10.69 9.56
N ASN A 78 -8.51 10.09 8.87
CA ASN A 78 -8.45 10.08 7.40
C ASN A 78 -9.07 8.85 6.76
N GLY A 79 -9.66 7.92 7.52
CA GLY A 79 -10.37 6.78 6.95
C GLY A 79 -10.34 5.49 7.76
N ILE A 80 -10.73 4.41 7.07
CA ILE A 80 -10.74 3.02 7.54
C ILE A 80 -10.00 2.17 6.51
N ALA A 81 -8.93 1.51 6.94
CA ALA A 81 -8.17 0.51 6.20
C ALA A 81 -8.45 -0.88 6.78
N ILE A 82 -8.75 -1.86 5.94
CA ILE A 82 -9.03 -3.26 6.29
C ILE A 82 -8.19 -4.14 5.37
N SER A 83 -7.50 -5.12 5.96
CA SER A 83 -6.78 -6.16 5.24
C SER A 83 -7.13 -7.51 5.82
N ASN A 84 -7.47 -8.46 4.96
CA ASN A 84 -7.79 -9.83 5.36
C ASN A 84 -7.11 -10.79 4.41
N SER A 85 -6.38 -11.76 4.95
CA SER A 85 -5.73 -12.83 4.19
C SER A 85 -6.09 -14.17 4.83
N ILE A 86 -6.48 -15.13 4.02
CA ILE A 86 -6.81 -16.49 4.44
C ILE A 86 -6.10 -17.48 3.53
N GLY A 87 -5.58 -18.55 4.10
CA GLY A 87 -4.88 -19.59 3.38
C GLY A 87 -5.15 -20.95 3.99
N ILE A 88 -5.24 -21.95 3.14
CA ILE A 88 -5.36 -23.34 3.51
C ILE A 88 -4.51 -24.20 2.58
N GLY A 89 -3.96 -25.29 3.10
CA GLY A 89 -3.24 -26.28 2.32
C GLY A 89 -3.44 -27.66 2.93
N GLY A 90 -3.67 -28.66 2.10
CA GLY A 90 -3.90 -30.03 2.53
C GLY A 90 -3.53 -31.01 1.42
N GLY A 91 -2.91 -32.13 1.77
CA GLY A 91 -2.43 -33.11 0.80
C GLY A 91 -1.51 -32.47 -0.26
N ASN A 92 -1.96 -32.49 -1.51
CA ASN A 92 -1.25 -31.96 -2.68
C ASN A 92 -1.80 -30.62 -3.19
N ALA A 93 -2.67 -29.94 -2.43
CA ALA A 93 -3.31 -28.71 -2.85
C ALA A 93 -3.12 -27.57 -1.83
N GLY A 94 -3.03 -26.35 -2.33
CA GLY A 94 -2.98 -25.13 -1.53
C GLY A 94 -3.84 -24.05 -2.16
N ALA A 95 -4.50 -23.25 -1.33
CA ALA A 95 -5.31 -22.12 -1.75
C ALA A 95 -5.11 -20.95 -0.76
N ALA A 96 -4.99 -19.74 -1.28
CA ALA A 96 -4.94 -18.54 -0.45
C ALA A 96 -5.63 -17.38 -1.16
N HIS A 97 -6.21 -16.49 -0.37
CA HIS A 97 -6.93 -15.31 -0.84
C HIS A 97 -6.67 -14.13 0.09
N ASN A 98 -6.70 -12.92 -0.46
CA ASN A 98 -6.68 -11.70 0.33
C ASN A 98 -7.63 -10.63 -0.21
N VAL A 99 -8.04 -9.72 0.67
CA VAL A 99 -8.88 -8.56 0.37
C VAL A 99 -8.35 -7.36 1.16
N GLN A 100 -8.20 -6.26 0.44
CA GLN A 100 -7.65 -5.00 0.90
C GLN A 100 -8.66 -3.90 0.59
N LEU A 101 -9.23 -3.27 1.61
CA LEU A 101 -10.18 -2.18 1.48
C LEU A 101 -9.64 -0.96 2.22
N ASN A 102 -9.59 0.19 1.57
CA ASN A 102 -9.41 1.46 2.24
C ASN A 102 -10.51 2.44 1.81
N ILE A 103 -11.14 3.06 2.79
CA ILE A 103 -12.12 4.13 2.63
C ILE A 103 -11.53 5.35 3.31
N GLY A 104 -11.04 6.29 2.52
CA GLY A 104 -10.43 7.53 3.00
C GLY A 104 -11.23 8.76 2.63
N ARG A 105 -10.85 9.91 3.21
CA ARG A 105 -11.52 11.21 2.94
C ARG A 105 -11.56 11.56 1.44
N ASN A 106 -10.52 11.21 0.71
CA ASN A 106 -10.36 11.59 -0.70
C ASN A 106 -10.47 10.38 -1.64
N GLY A 107 -11.08 9.28 -1.22
CA GLY A 107 -11.26 8.15 -2.13
C GLY A 107 -11.49 6.81 -1.46
N THR A 108 -11.67 5.79 -2.30
CA THR A 108 -11.75 4.39 -1.91
C THR A 108 -10.81 3.54 -2.75
N HIS A 109 -10.12 2.61 -2.11
CA HIS A 109 -9.33 1.58 -2.76
C HIS A 109 -9.86 0.21 -2.34
N LEU A 110 -10.09 -0.66 -3.31
CA LEU A 110 -10.36 -2.08 -3.11
C LEU A 110 -9.39 -2.88 -3.96
N SER A 111 -8.63 -3.78 -3.37
CA SER A 111 -7.95 -4.83 -4.11
C SER A 111 -8.19 -6.19 -3.48
N HIS A 112 -8.12 -7.21 -4.30
CA HIS A 112 -8.20 -8.58 -3.84
C HIS A 112 -7.39 -9.48 -4.78
N GLY A 113 -6.87 -10.56 -4.23
CA GLY A 113 -6.06 -11.50 -4.98
C GLY A 113 -6.21 -12.89 -4.43
N GLY A 114 -5.87 -13.87 -5.24
CA GLY A 114 -5.92 -15.25 -4.82
C GLY A 114 -4.95 -16.10 -5.61
N VAL A 115 -4.63 -17.24 -5.03
CA VAL A 115 -3.86 -18.29 -5.67
C VAL A 115 -4.41 -19.64 -5.26
N VAL A 116 -4.49 -20.53 -6.24
CA VAL A 116 -4.67 -21.95 -6.02
C VAL A 116 -3.52 -22.67 -6.68
N THR A 117 -3.03 -23.73 -6.04
CA THR A 117 -1.95 -24.55 -6.56
C THR A 117 -2.18 -26.02 -6.26
N GLN A 118 -1.74 -26.89 -7.15
CA GLN A 118 -1.71 -28.33 -6.95
C GLN A 118 -0.36 -28.90 -7.39
N GLY A 119 0.06 -29.98 -6.73
CA GLY A 119 1.31 -30.70 -7.01
C GLY A 119 2.13 -30.93 -5.74
N ASP A 120 3.34 -31.47 -5.92
CA ASP A 120 4.24 -31.83 -4.80
C ASP A 120 4.58 -30.63 -3.93
N ASN A 121 4.77 -29.46 -4.54
CA ASN A 121 4.94 -28.20 -3.85
C ASN A 121 3.61 -27.45 -3.78
N ARG A 122 2.80 -27.71 -2.75
CA ARG A 122 1.51 -27.05 -2.53
C ARG A 122 1.59 -25.66 -1.89
N ARG A 123 2.77 -25.02 -1.92
CA ARG A 123 2.97 -23.76 -1.19
C ARG A 123 2.20 -22.63 -1.84
N VAL A 124 1.47 -21.86 -1.03
CA VAL A 124 0.76 -20.64 -1.43
C VAL A 124 1.10 -19.49 -0.50
N ILE A 125 1.24 -18.30 -1.06
CA ILE A 125 1.46 -17.05 -0.35
C ILE A 125 0.42 -16.06 -0.88
N SER A 126 -0.30 -15.40 0.02
CA SER A 126 -1.25 -14.36 -0.34
C SER A 126 -1.26 -13.29 0.74
N GLY A 127 -1.23 -12.03 0.33
CA GLY A 127 -1.28 -10.90 1.25
C GLY A 127 -1.36 -9.58 0.54
N GLY A 128 -1.45 -8.52 1.31
CA GLY A 128 -1.54 -7.18 0.76
C GLY A 128 -1.44 -6.11 1.84
N GLN A 129 -1.47 -4.88 1.36
CA GLN A 129 -1.53 -3.70 2.22
C GLN A 129 -2.45 -2.66 1.60
N THR A 130 -3.05 -1.83 2.43
CA THR A 130 -3.92 -0.72 2.02
C THR A 130 -3.85 0.39 3.04
N GLY A 131 -4.03 1.62 2.61
CA GLY A 131 -3.94 2.76 3.51
C GLY A 131 -4.03 4.10 2.80
N THR A 132 -3.83 5.17 3.57
CA THR A 132 -3.89 6.54 3.07
C THR A 132 -2.53 7.21 3.23
N TYR A 133 -1.99 7.76 2.15
CA TYR A 133 -0.73 8.48 2.14
C TYR A 133 -0.89 9.83 1.43
N ASN A 134 -0.48 10.93 2.06
CA ASN A 134 -0.66 12.30 1.53
C ASN A 134 -2.09 12.58 1.05
N GLY A 135 -3.08 12.10 1.82
CA GLY A 135 -4.48 12.21 1.48
C GLY A 135 -4.96 11.30 0.35
N GLN A 136 -4.10 10.57 -0.35
CA GLN A 136 -4.50 9.63 -1.39
C GLN A 136 -4.68 8.23 -0.81
N VAL A 137 -5.76 7.54 -1.19
CA VAL A 137 -5.91 6.13 -0.85
C VAL A 137 -5.03 5.26 -1.76
N TYR A 138 -4.41 4.23 -1.20
CA TYR A 138 -3.61 3.24 -1.92
C TYR A 138 -3.90 1.84 -1.39
N GLY A 139 -3.48 0.84 -2.16
CA GLY A 139 -3.37 -0.51 -1.70
C GLY A 139 -2.96 -1.46 -2.81
N GLY A 140 -2.79 -2.72 -2.46
CA GLY A 140 -2.37 -3.75 -3.39
C GLY A 140 -2.46 -5.14 -2.79
N SER A 141 -2.70 -6.10 -3.68
CA SER A 141 -2.87 -7.51 -3.38
C SER A 141 -1.81 -8.31 -4.16
N GLN A 142 -1.06 -9.16 -3.46
CA GLN A 142 -0.08 -10.08 -4.02
C GLN A 142 -0.48 -11.51 -3.71
N SER A 143 -0.35 -12.41 -4.69
CA SER A 143 -0.60 -13.85 -4.52
C SER A 143 0.36 -14.65 -5.39
N THR A 144 0.90 -15.74 -4.85
CA THR A 144 1.92 -16.58 -5.50
C THR A 144 1.80 -18.02 -5.04
N GLY A 145 2.01 -18.97 -5.96
CA GLY A 145 1.98 -20.41 -5.68
C GLY A 145 3.16 -21.09 -6.33
N TYR A 146 3.56 -22.25 -5.80
CA TYR A 146 4.81 -22.92 -6.18
C TYR A 146 4.63 -24.34 -6.72
N GLY A 147 3.38 -24.78 -6.94
CA GLY A 147 3.06 -26.10 -7.50
C GLY A 147 2.94 -26.12 -9.02
N GLN A 148 2.83 -27.32 -9.56
CA GLN A 148 2.76 -27.59 -11.01
C GLN A 148 1.52 -26.97 -11.66
N ASN A 149 0.38 -26.97 -10.95
CA ASN A 149 -0.88 -26.41 -11.45
C ASN A 149 -1.26 -25.16 -10.66
N THR A 150 -0.49 -24.09 -10.84
CA THR A 150 -0.71 -22.82 -10.15
C THR A 150 -1.56 -21.87 -10.98
N LYS A 151 -2.63 -21.32 -10.38
CA LYS A 151 -3.42 -20.23 -10.93
C LYS A 151 -3.47 -19.11 -9.91
N ALA A 152 -2.99 -17.93 -10.28
CA ALA A 152 -3.02 -16.74 -9.46
C ALA A 152 -3.77 -15.61 -10.18
N TYR A 153 -4.44 -14.76 -9.41
CA TYR A 153 -5.07 -13.55 -9.93
C TYR A 153 -4.93 -12.41 -8.91
N SER A 154 -5.02 -11.19 -9.43
CA SER A 154 -5.11 -9.98 -8.62
C SER A 154 -5.97 -8.96 -9.37
N LYS A 155 -6.82 -8.24 -8.65
CA LYS A 155 -7.63 -7.16 -9.17
C LYS A 155 -7.60 -6.00 -8.19
N SER A 156 -7.62 -4.79 -8.71
CA SER A 156 -7.66 -3.57 -7.92
C SER A 156 -8.54 -2.53 -8.59
N HIS A 157 -9.26 -1.77 -7.78
CA HIS A 157 -9.99 -0.60 -8.18
C HIS A 157 -9.72 0.52 -7.20
N THR A 158 -9.35 1.69 -7.72
CA THR A 158 -9.11 2.89 -6.92
C THR A 158 -9.96 4.00 -7.50
N GLN A 159 -10.74 4.64 -6.65
CA GLN A 159 -11.43 5.87 -6.96
C GLN A 159 -10.92 6.96 -6.03
N GLN A 160 -10.46 8.07 -6.59
CA GLN A 160 -10.07 9.25 -5.81
C GLN A 160 -11.10 10.35 -6.04
N TRP A 161 -11.48 11.04 -4.97
CA TRP A 161 -12.33 12.22 -4.98
C TRP A 161 -11.48 13.43 -4.57
N GLY A 162 -11.63 14.56 -5.26
CA GLY A 162 -10.89 15.77 -4.91
C GLY A 162 -9.53 15.93 -5.60
N GLY A 163 -9.42 15.48 -6.86
CA GLY A 163 -8.33 15.89 -7.76
C GLY A 163 -8.43 17.36 -8.18
N GLN A 164 -8.32 18.29 -7.24
CA GLN A 164 -7.86 19.67 -7.49
C GLN A 164 -7.13 20.18 -6.24
N VAL A 165 -5.80 20.23 -6.29
CA VAL A 165 -5.04 21.20 -5.49
C VAL A 165 -4.14 21.96 -6.46
N TYR A 166 -4.78 22.86 -7.21
CA TYR A 166 -4.36 24.25 -7.45
C TYR A 166 -5.49 24.91 -8.25
N GLN A 167 -6.31 25.70 -7.56
CA GLN A 167 -7.03 26.78 -8.23
C GLN A 167 -5.98 27.62 -8.94
N GLY A 168 -6.22 27.90 -10.22
CA GLY A 168 -5.29 28.62 -11.07
C GLY A 168 -4.82 29.92 -10.42
N GLN A 169 -3.49 30.08 -10.31
CA GLN A 169 -2.97 31.42 -10.48
C GLN A 169 -3.32 31.83 -11.92
N PRO A 170 -3.99 32.98 -12.14
CA PRO A 170 -4.11 33.53 -13.48
C PRO A 170 -2.71 33.89 -13.96
N SER A 171 -2.13 33.03 -14.79
CA SER A 171 -0.96 33.39 -15.58
C SER A 171 -1.44 34.40 -16.62
N TYR A 172 -1.15 35.69 -16.40
CA TYR A 172 -1.25 36.71 -17.44
C TYR A 172 -0.27 36.32 -18.56
N GLY A 173 -0.78 35.64 -19.58
CA GLY A 173 -0.04 35.32 -20.78
C GLY A 173 0.24 36.59 -21.57
N GLN A 174 1.52 36.93 -21.73
CA GLN A 174 1.97 37.77 -22.85
C GLN A 174 2.11 36.86 -24.08
N PRO A 175 1.54 37.25 -25.24
CA PRO A 175 1.49 36.39 -26.42
C PRO A 175 2.82 36.42 -27.17
N THR A 176 3.34 35.25 -27.56
CA THR A 176 4.30 35.15 -28.66
C THR A 176 3.83 34.12 -29.67
N TYR A 177 3.87 34.54 -30.93
CA TYR A 177 3.31 33.91 -32.12
C TYR A 177 4.20 32.74 -32.62
N SER A 178 3.54 31.61 -32.91
CA SER A 178 3.73 30.67 -34.04
C SER A 178 5.12 30.09 -34.39
N GLN A 179 5.25 28.75 -34.42
CA GLN A 179 5.04 27.87 -35.60
C GLN A 179 5.36 26.37 -35.30
N PRO A 180 4.93 25.38 -36.14
CA PRO A 180 4.77 23.96 -35.74
C PRO A 180 5.79 22.95 -36.33
N SER A 181 5.84 21.76 -35.67
CA SER A 181 6.34 20.43 -36.15
C SER A 181 7.86 20.15 -36.10
N PRO A 182 8.40 18.89 -36.05
CA PRO A 182 7.75 17.56 -36.12
C PRO A 182 8.19 16.51 -35.05
N TYR A 183 7.50 15.37 -35.09
CA TYR A 183 7.71 14.12 -34.33
C TYR A 183 9.15 13.74 -33.96
N VAL A 184 9.36 13.32 -32.70
CA VAL A 184 10.40 12.36 -32.30
C VAL A 184 9.83 11.37 -31.28
N THR A 185 9.75 10.11 -31.68
CA THR A 185 9.43 8.95 -30.84
C THR A 185 10.56 8.73 -29.83
N SER A 186 10.28 8.79 -28.52
CA SER A 186 11.24 8.39 -27.49
C SER A 186 10.92 6.99 -26.99
N THR A 187 11.70 6.02 -27.46
CA THR A 187 11.82 4.68 -26.88
C THR A 187 12.57 4.77 -25.55
N THR A 188 11.93 4.34 -24.46
CA THR A 188 12.58 4.18 -23.16
C THR A 188 13.44 2.91 -23.16
N PRO A 189 14.72 2.93 -22.72
CA PRO A 189 15.53 1.72 -22.66
C PRO A 189 15.13 0.84 -21.47
N VAL A 190 14.91 -0.44 -21.75
CA VAL A 190 14.79 -1.54 -20.79
C VAL A 190 16.13 -1.69 -20.03
N ARG A 191 16.10 -1.51 -18.71
CA ARG A 191 17.24 -1.84 -17.83
C ARG A 191 17.31 -3.36 -17.65
N VAL A 192 18.24 -4.01 -18.37
CA VAL A 192 18.68 -5.38 -18.11
C VAL A 192 19.75 -5.35 -17.02
N PHE A 193 19.50 -5.97 -15.87
CA PHE A 193 20.52 -6.16 -14.85
C PHE A 193 21.50 -7.23 -15.30
N GLN A 194 22.72 -6.84 -15.69
CA GLN A 194 23.83 -7.76 -15.90
C GLN A 194 24.44 -8.15 -14.55
N ASN A 195 24.30 -9.43 -14.20
CA ASN A 195 25.01 -10.08 -13.11
C ASN A 195 26.51 -10.11 -13.42
N ARG A 196 27.32 -9.28 -12.73
CA ARG A 196 28.78 -9.33 -12.82
C ARG A 196 29.33 -10.04 -11.59
N GLY A 197 29.93 -11.21 -11.87
CA GLY A 197 30.46 -12.13 -10.88
C GLY A 197 31.42 -11.51 -9.88
N VAL A 198 31.29 -11.96 -8.63
CA VAL A 198 32.27 -11.76 -7.57
C VAL A 198 33.40 -12.77 -7.79
N ARG A 199 34.62 -12.29 -8.04
CA ARG A 199 35.85 -13.08 -7.96
C ARG A 199 36.34 -13.04 -6.52
N VAL A 200 36.41 -14.21 -5.88
CA VAL A 200 37.11 -14.42 -4.61
C VAL A 200 38.57 -14.71 -4.94
N PHE A 201 39.48 -13.86 -4.49
CA PHE A 201 40.91 -14.18 -4.37
C PHE A 201 41.19 -14.53 -2.91
N GLY A 202 41.84 -15.66 -2.67
CA GLY A 202 42.13 -16.18 -1.34
C GLY A 202 43.34 -15.53 -0.66
N ARG A 203 43.40 -15.75 0.65
CA ARG A 203 44.54 -16.32 1.36
C ARG A 203 44.00 -17.33 2.36
#